data_AF-A0A2V7FHX3-F1
#
_entry.id   AF-A0A2V7FHX3-F1
#
_cell.length_a   1.000
_cell.length_b   1.000
_cell.length_c   1.000
_cell.angle_alpha   90.00
_cell.angle_beta   90.00
_cell.angle_gamma   90.00
#
_symmetry.space_group_name_H-M   'P 1'
#
loop_
_entity.id
_entity.type
_entity.pdbx_description
1 polymer ?
#
loop_
_entity_poly.entity_id
_entity_poly.type
_entity_poly.pdbx_seq_one_letter_code
_entity_poly.pdbx_strand_id
1 'polypeptide(L)'
;VASAECVAADCPTSCNGDLDCGNLQGFLCGPDQLCVPYCFDGVTDGDESGVDCGGDACAARCATGQTCSVHADCASGFCDYGSGYGICR
;
A
#
# COMPACT_ATOMS: atom_id res chain seq x y z
N VAL A 1 -2.90 -26.43 1.85
CA VAL A 1 -1.84 -26.12 2.84
C VAL A 1 -1.33 -24.74 2.47
N ALA A 2 -1.55 -23.76 3.34
CA ALA A 2 -0.97 -22.43 3.19
C ALA A 2 0.55 -22.60 3.26
N SER A 3 1.25 -22.38 2.14
CA SER A 3 2.70 -22.45 2.08
C SER A 3 3.26 -21.06 2.32
N ALA A 4 4.12 -20.97 3.33
CA ALA A 4 4.56 -19.78 4.04
C ALA A 4 5.64 -18.95 3.32
N GLU A 5 5.64 -18.89 1.99
CA GLU A 5 6.66 -18.15 1.26
C GLU A 5 6.14 -17.76 -0.12
N CYS A 6 5.40 -16.64 -0.17
CA CYS A 6 4.90 -16.05 -1.41
C CYS A 6 6.09 -15.38 -2.14
N VAL A 7 6.91 -16.18 -2.82
CA VAL A 7 7.77 -15.68 -3.89
C VAL A 7 6.85 -15.46 -5.09
N ALA A 8 6.99 -14.34 -5.81
CA ALA A 8 6.10 -13.72 -6.80
C ALA A 8 5.50 -14.59 -7.95
N ALA A 9 5.63 -15.92 -7.94
CA ALA A 9 5.07 -16.86 -8.91
C ALA A 9 4.02 -17.84 -8.34
N ASP A 10 3.88 -17.96 -7.01
CA ASP A 10 3.00 -18.94 -6.34
C ASP A 10 2.01 -18.32 -5.35
N CYS A 11 1.76 -17.00 -5.43
CA CYS A 11 0.67 -16.39 -4.67
C CYS A 11 -0.65 -17.02 -5.15
N PRO A 12 -1.58 -17.43 -4.26
CA PRO A 12 -2.89 -17.87 -4.71
C PRO A 12 -3.49 -16.70 -5.50
N THR A 13 -3.70 -16.89 -6.79
CA THR A 13 -4.47 -15.96 -7.64
C THR A 13 -5.92 -15.84 -7.18
N SER A 14 -6.29 -16.46 -6.06
CA SER A 14 -7.58 -16.42 -5.40
C SER A 14 -7.39 -15.91 -3.96
N CYS A 15 -7.94 -14.75 -3.64
CA CYS A 15 -7.98 -14.15 -2.31
C CYS A 15 -9.42 -14.09 -1.78
N ASN A 16 -9.59 -14.17 -0.47
CA ASN A 16 -10.89 -14.01 0.20
C ASN A 16 -10.90 -12.81 1.16
N GLY A 17 -9.80 -12.04 1.15
CA GLY A 17 -9.57 -10.81 1.87
C GLY A 17 -8.18 -10.26 1.54
N ASP A 18 -7.94 -9.00 1.87
CA ASP A 18 -6.66 -8.30 1.70
C ASP A 18 -5.49 -9.04 2.39
N LEU A 19 -5.72 -9.63 3.57
CA LEU A 19 -4.73 -10.44 4.29
C LEU A 19 -4.26 -11.71 3.54
N ASP A 20 -5.04 -12.23 2.58
CA ASP A 20 -4.69 -13.43 1.80
C ASP A 20 -3.63 -13.15 0.73
N CYS A 21 -3.49 -11.90 0.28
CA CYS A 21 -2.49 -11.50 -0.74
C CYS A 21 -1.07 -11.36 -0.18
N GLY A 22 -0.85 -11.96 0.98
CA GLY A 22 0.39 -11.97 1.72
C GLY A 22 0.51 -10.76 2.64
N ASN A 23 1.27 -10.95 3.72
CA ASN A 23 1.89 -9.86 4.50
C ASN A 23 2.93 -9.07 3.66
N LEU A 24 2.88 -9.17 2.33
CA LEU A 24 3.87 -8.67 1.39
C LEU A 24 3.37 -7.36 0.81
N GLN A 25 3.76 -6.34 1.56
CA GLN A 25 3.80 -4.93 1.25
C GLN A 25 3.43 -4.57 -0.21
N GLY A 26 2.15 -4.27 -0.49
CA GLY A 26 1.74 -3.73 -1.79
C GLY A 26 0.77 -4.52 -2.65
N PHE A 27 0.07 -5.54 -2.12
CA PHE A 27 -0.99 -6.26 -2.86
C PHE A 27 -2.34 -6.22 -2.12
N LEU A 28 -3.43 -6.02 -2.85
CA LEU A 28 -4.81 -6.07 -2.34
C LEU A 28 -5.61 -7.15 -3.05
N CYS A 29 -6.70 -7.56 -2.40
CA CYS A 29 -7.67 -8.46 -3.02
C CYS A 29 -8.62 -7.68 -3.93
N GLY A 30 -8.46 -7.86 -5.24
CA GLY A 30 -9.30 -7.28 -6.28
C GLY A 30 -10.72 -7.87 -6.33
N PRO A 31 -11.64 -7.25 -7.09
CA PRO A 31 -13.04 -7.68 -7.20
C PRO A 31 -13.22 -9.03 -7.89
N ASP A 32 -12.21 -9.46 -8.64
CA ASP A 32 -12.10 -10.76 -9.31
C ASP A 32 -11.47 -11.84 -8.41
N GLN A 33 -11.33 -11.53 -7.12
CA GLN A 33 -10.65 -12.35 -6.13
C GLN A 33 -9.19 -12.63 -6.49
N LEU A 34 -8.52 -11.78 -7.28
CA LEU A 34 -7.09 -11.88 -7.50
C LEU A 34 -6.30 -10.89 -6.66
N CYS A 35 -5.09 -11.29 -6.29
CA CYS A 35 -4.12 -10.38 -5.70
C CYS A 35 -3.55 -9.46 -6.77
N VAL A 36 -3.91 -8.18 -6.68
CA VAL A 36 -3.41 -7.13 -7.59
C VAL A 36 -2.43 -6.23 -6.84
N PRO A 37 -1.32 -5.83 -7.49
CA PRO A 37 -0.43 -4.84 -6.91
C PRO A 37 -1.17 -3.50 -6.81
N TYR A 38 -0.98 -2.78 -5.71
CA TYR A 38 -1.50 -1.43 -5.52
C TYR A 38 -0.38 -0.44 -5.13
N CYS A 39 0.65 -0.91 -4.43
CA CYS A 39 1.88 -0.16 -4.25
C CYS A 39 2.74 -0.41 -5.49
N PHE A 40 3.08 0.64 -6.26
CA PHE A 40 3.83 0.64 -7.54
C PHE A 40 3.02 0.44 -8.84
N ASP A 41 1.71 0.63 -8.82
CA ASP A 41 0.85 0.57 -10.01
C ASP A 41 0.55 1.95 -10.64
N GLY A 42 1.02 3.04 -10.03
CA GLY A 42 0.87 4.40 -10.52
C GLY A 42 -0.47 5.05 -10.17
N VAL A 43 -1.30 4.40 -9.35
CA VAL A 43 -2.53 4.99 -8.81
C VAL A 43 -2.44 5.13 -7.28
N THR A 44 -3.45 5.74 -6.67
CA THR A 44 -3.59 5.78 -5.21
C THR A 44 -4.77 4.89 -4.86
N ASP A 45 -4.51 3.67 -4.39
CA ASP A 45 -5.56 2.72 -4.05
C ASP A 45 -5.31 2.00 -2.71
N GLY A 46 -6.33 1.33 -2.19
CA GLY A 46 -6.32 0.64 -0.91
C GLY A 46 -5.90 1.49 0.28
N ASP A 47 -4.72 1.17 0.83
CA ASP A 47 -4.18 1.77 2.06
C ASP A 47 -3.18 2.90 1.78
N GLU A 48 -2.96 3.24 0.51
CA GLU A 48 -2.01 4.29 0.15
C GLU A 48 -2.48 5.67 0.55
N SER A 49 -1.57 6.45 1.11
CA SER A 49 -1.83 7.86 1.39
C SER A 49 -1.38 8.79 0.26
N GLY A 50 -0.56 8.30 -0.67
CA GLY A 50 -0.18 8.97 -1.92
C GLY A 50 0.07 7.95 -3.03
N VAL A 51 0.32 8.41 -4.26
CA VAL A 51 0.53 7.50 -5.39
C VAL A 51 1.74 6.61 -5.12
N ASP A 52 1.55 5.29 -5.13
CA ASP A 52 2.61 4.30 -4.87
C ASP A 52 3.32 4.47 -3.51
N CYS A 53 2.66 5.08 -2.51
CA CYS A 53 3.30 5.40 -1.24
C CYS A 53 2.34 5.61 -0.05
N GLY A 54 2.88 5.42 1.15
CA GLY A 54 2.16 5.64 2.41
C GLY A 54 1.20 4.51 2.73
N GLY A 55 0.66 4.49 3.95
CA GLY A 55 -0.08 3.36 4.48
C GLY A 55 0.81 2.35 5.21
N ASP A 56 0.19 1.51 6.02
CA ASP A 56 0.87 0.42 6.73
C ASP A 56 1.29 -0.67 5.76
N ALA A 57 0.49 -0.90 4.72
CA ALA A 57 0.70 -2.00 3.80
C ALA A 57 1.56 -1.64 2.56
N CYS A 58 1.86 -0.37 2.26
CA CYS A 58 2.81 -0.02 1.18
C CYS A 58 4.15 0.40 1.77
N ALA A 59 5.20 -0.43 1.63
CA ALA A 59 6.52 -0.19 2.22
C ALA A 59 7.10 1.19 1.88
N ALA A 60 6.81 1.67 0.67
CA ALA A 60 7.27 2.95 0.17
C ALA A 60 6.70 4.07 1.01
N ARG A 61 7.58 4.87 1.62
CA ARG A 61 7.18 6.09 2.31
C ARG A 61 7.09 7.24 1.31
N CYS A 62 6.04 8.03 1.42
CA CYS A 62 5.77 9.16 0.56
C CYS A 62 6.88 10.21 0.65
N ALA A 63 7.33 10.68 -0.52
CA ALA A 63 8.32 11.74 -0.62
C ALA A 63 7.71 13.11 -0.25
N THR A 64 8.55 14.09 0.07
CA THR A 64 8.11 15.47 0.30
C THR A 64 7.27 15.98 -0.90
N GLY A 65 6.08 16.50 -0.60
CA GLY A 65 5.11 16.98 -1.58
C GLY A 65 4.02 15.96 -1.96
N GLN A 66 4.15 14.69 -1.57
CA GLN A 66 3.09 13.69 -1.71
C GLN A 66 2.07 13.81 -0.58
N THR A 67 0.87 13.28 -0.82
CA THR A 67 -0.20 13.22 0.17
C THR A 67 0.14 12.23 1.28
N CYS A 68 -0.35 12.50 2.49
CA CYS A 68 -0.19 11.66 3.66
C CYS A 68 -1.43 11.73 4.55
N SER A 69 -1.70 10.66 5.27
CA SER A 69 -2.77 10.60 6.28
C SER A 69 -2.18 10.69 7.69
N VAL A 70 -1.01 10.11 7.89
CA VAL A 70 -0.25 10.09 9.14
C VAL A 70 1.21 10.49 8.92
N HIS A 71 1.83 10.99 9.98
CA HIS A 71 3.26 11.32 10.00
C HIS A 71 4.15 10.15 9.52
N ALA A 72 3.76 8.91 9.81
CA ALA A 72 4.49 7.69 9.44
C ALA A 72 4.41 7.32 7.95
N ASP A 73 3.50 7.94 7.18
CA ASP A 73 3.42 7.74 5.73
C ASP A 73 4.58 8.42 5.02
N CYS A 74 5.08 9.51 5.59
CA CYS A 74 6.11 10.33 4.99
C CYS A 74 7.50 9.78 5.29
N ALA A 75 8.39 9.82 4.30
CA ALA A 75 9.79 9.45 4.48
C ALA A 75 10.50 10.37 5.50
N SER A 76 10.03 11.61 5.64
CA SER A 76 10.48 12.57 6.65
C SER A 76 9.92 12.30 8.05
N GLY A 77 8.90 11.45 8.18
CA GLY A 77 8.15 11.30 9.42
C GLY A 77 7.26 12.50 9.75
N PHE A 78 7.05 13.43 8.82
CA PHE A 78 6.26 14.63 9.05
C PHE A 78 5.18 14.85 7.98
N CYS A 79 3.93 14.81 8.42
CA CYS A 79 2.75 15.07 7.60
C CYS A 79 2.12 16.41 8.00
N ASP A 80 2.08 17.37 7.07
CA ASP A 80 1.53 18.70 7.28
C ASP A 80 0.04 18.72 6.92
N TYR A 81 -0.84 18.95 7.90
CA TYR A 81 -2.30 18.93 7.75
C TYR A 81 -2.91 20.28 7.35
N GLY A 82 -2.17 21.17 6.68
CA GLY A 82 -2.58 22.56 6.51
C GLY A 82 -3.74 22.83 5.53
N SER A 83 -4.05 21.92 4.59
CA SER A 83 -4.89 22.24 3.40
C SER A 83 -6.13 21.35 3.20
N GLY A 84 -6.56 20.61 4.23
CA GLY A 84 -7.69 19.66 4.14
C GLY A 84 -7.32 18.25 3.68
N TYR A 85 -6.09 18.07 3.22
CA TYR A 85 -5.40 16.78 3.06
C TYR A 85 -3.96 16.96 3.55
N GLY A 86 -3.37 15.90 4.11
CA GLY A 86 -1.99 15.94 4.62
C GLY A 86 -0.98 15.91 3.49
N ILE A 87 0.12 16.66 3.62
CA ILE A 87 1.25 16.65 2.66
C ILE A 87 2.56 16.40 3.39
N CYS A 88 3.38 15.48 2.87
CA CYS A 88 4.70 15.20 3.39
C CYS A 88 5.63 16.39 3.23
N ARG A 89 6.32 16.78 4.30
CA ARG A 89 7.32 17.86 4.29
C ARG A 89 8.68 17.31 4.65
#